data_AF-A0A8C3W3K2-F1
#
_entry.id   AF-A0A8C3W3K2-F1
#
_cell.length_a   1.000
_cell.length_b   1.000
_cell.length_c   1.000
_cell.angle_alpha   90.00
_cell.angle_beta   90.00
_cell.angle_gamma   90.00
#
_symmetry.space_group_name_H-M   'P 1'
#
loop_
_entity.id
_entity.type
_entity.pdbx_description
1 polymer ?
#
loop_
_entity_poly.entity_id
_entity_poly.type
_entity_poly.pdbx_seq_one_letter_code
_entity_poly.pdbx_strand_id
1 'polypeptide(L)' 'ALLVPPGEEQRYTCHVQHEGLQEPLTLRWDRKRGSYTQAASNDGIENSD' A
#
# COMPACT_ATOMS: atom_id res chain seq x y z
N ALA A 1 7.57 13.21 -11.71
CA ALA A 1 8.12 11.97 -11.15
C ALA A 1 8.65 12.26 -9.75
N LEU A 2 8.37 11.40 -8.78
CA LEU A 2 8.91 11.52 -7.42
C LEU A 2 10.19 10.70 -7.34
N LEU A 3 11.30 11.30 -6.90
CA LEU A 3 12.53 10.59 -6.60
C LEU A 3 12.53 10.24 -5.12
N VAL A 4 12.59 8.95 -4.83
CA VAL A 4 12.76 8.46 -3.47
C VAL A 4 14.22 8.06 -3.29
N PRO A 5 14.92 8.60 -2.29
CA PRO A 5 16.29 8.21 -2.02
C PRO A 5 16.38 6.71 -1.68
N PRO A 6 17.43 6.00 -2.16
CA PRO A 6 17.64 4.60 -1.84
C PRO A 6 17.68 4.37 -0.32
N GLY A 7 16.83 3.47 0.19
CA GLY A 7 16.73 3.14 1.61
C GLY A 7 15.70 3.94 2.40
N GLU A 8 15.03 4.93 1.80
CA GLU A 8 13.94 5.68 2.43
C GLU A 8 12.55 5.24 2.01
N GLU A 9 12.43 4.28 1.09
CA GLU A 9 11.18 3.89 0.42
C GLU A 9 10.09 3.46 1.41
N GLN A 10 10.47 2.83 2.52
CA GLN A 10 9.53 2.41 3.57
C GLN A 10 8.87 3.55 4.34
N ARG A 11 9.45 4.77 4.29
CA ARG A 11 8.88 5.96 4.91
C ARG A 11 7.81 6.60 4.04
N TYR A 12 7.81 6.26 2.75
CA TYR A 12 6.83 6.76 1.80
C TYR A 12 5.73 5.72 1.62
N THR A 13 4.50 6.22 1.68
CA THR A 13 3.30 5.43 1.42
C THR A 13 2.60 6.06 0.23
N CYS A 14 2.23 5.24 -0.75
CA CYS A 14 1.45 5.69 -1.89
C CYS A 14 -0.03 5.45 -1.61
N HIS A 15 -0.85 6.48 -1.77
CA HIS A 15 -2.31 6.37 -1.68
C HIS A 15 -2.88 6.51 -3.08
N VAL A 16 -3.54 5.47 -3.56
CA VAL A 16 -4.13 5.44 -4.90
C VAL A 16 -5.64 5.61 -4.77
N GLN A 17 -6.16 6.69 -5.33
CA GLN A 17 -7.58 6.92 -5.52
C GLN A 17 -7.93 6.65 -6.98
N HIS A 18 -8.96 5.87 -7.20
CA HIS A 18 -9.47 5.55 -8.52
C HIS A 18 -10.99 5.35 -8.40
N GLU A 19 -11.75 5.77 -9.41
CA GLU A 19 -13.22 5.80 -9.35
C GLU A 19 -13.84 4.42 -9.08
N GLY A 20 -13.17 3.33 -9.49
CA GLY A 20 -13.61 1.97 -9.23
C GLY A 20 -13.27 1.43 -7.83
N LEU A 21 -12.55 2.18 -7.00
CA LEU A 21 -12.22 1.78 -5.63
C LEU A 21 -13.22 2.40 -4.65
N GLN A 22 -13.88 1.57 -3.83
CA GLN A 22 -14.73 2.05 -2.73
C GLN A 22 -13.92 2.83 -1.68
N GLU A 23 -12.67 2.44 -1.46
CA GLU A 23 -11.73 3.10 -0.55
C GLU A 23 -10.35 3.30 -1.20
N PRO A 24 -9.58 4.33 -0.80
CA PRO A 24 -8.23 4.53 -1.29
C PRO A 24 -7.31 3.33 -0.99
N LEU A 25 -6.61 2.86 -2.01
CA LEU A 25 -5.64 1.79 -1.85
C LEU A 25 -4.36 2.35 -1.22
N THR A 26 -3.94 1.76 -0.10
CA THR A 26 -2.67 2.08 0.54
C THR A 26 -1.59 1.09 0.09
N LEU A 27 -0.56 1.60 -0.56
CA LEU A 27 0.60 0.83 -1.01
C LEU A 27 1.82 1.15 -0.14
N ARG A 28 2.48 0.10 0.36
CA ARG A 28 3.72 0.20 1.14
C ARG A 28 4.85 -0.53 0.45
N TRP A 29 6.07 -0.02 0.58
CA TRP A 29 7.26 -0.69 0.07
C TRP A 29 7.63 -1.91 0.92
N ASP A 30 7.66 -3.09 0.30
CA ASP A 30 8.19 -4.31 0.92
C ASP A 30 9.69 -4.45 0.61
N ARG A 31 10.52 -4.23 1.63
CA ARG A 31 11.98 -4.33 1.51
C ARG A 31 12.44 -5.74 1.12
N LYS A 32 11.71 -6.79 1.49
CA LYS A 32 12.10 -8.17 1.17
C LYS A 32 11.88 -8.48 -0.30
N ARG A 33 10.85 -7.89 -0.91
CA ARG A 33 10.48 -8.13 -2.31
C ARG A 33 10.98 -7.05 -3.27
N GLY A 34 11.40 -5.90 -2.74
CA GLY A 34 11.82 -4.75 -3.54
C GLY A 34 10.69 -4.18 -4.38
N SER A 35 9.45 -4.24 -3.88
CA SER A 35 8.26 -3.80 -4.60
C SER A 35 7.22 -3.22 -3.66
N TYR A 36 6.28 -2.44 -4.20
CA TYR A 36 5.10 -2.02 -3.47
C TYR A 36 4.11 -3.19 -3.31
N THR A 37 3.53 -3.31 -2.12
CA THR A 37 2.44 -4.24 -1.81
C THR A 37 1.25 -3.46 -1.27
N GLN A 38 0.05 -3.98 -1.50
CA GLN A 38 -1.14 -3.50 -0.81
C GLN A 38 -0.94 -3.74 0.69
N ALA A 39 -0.98 -2.66 1.47
CA ALA A 39 -1.14 -2.80 2.91
C ALA A 39 -2.53 -3.38 3.14
N ALA A 40 -2.63 -4.37 4.03
CA ALA A 40 -3.93 -4.91 4.41
C ALA A 40 -4.84 -3.74 4.83
N SER A 41 -5.95 -3.57 4.11
CA SER A 41 -7.06 -2.79 4.60
C SER A 41 -7.42 -3.38 5.96
N ASN A 42 -7.77 -2.54 6.94
CA ASN A 42 -8.27 -3.02 8.23
C ASN A 42 -9.65 -3.71 8.11
N ASP A 43 -10.05 -4.14 6.91
CA ASP A 43 -11.18 -5.03 6.71
C ASP A 43 -10.85 -6.34 7.41
N GLY A 44 -11.35 -6.42 8.65
CA GLY A 44 -11.49 -7.68 9.34
C GLY A 44 -12.13 -8.65 8.36
N ILE A 45 -11.44 -9.76 8.11
CA ILE A 45 -12.16 -10.98 7.77
C ILE A 45 -13.01 -11.25 9.01
N GLU A 46 -14.24 -10.73 9.01
CA GLU A 46 -15.28 -11.25 9.86
C GLU A 46 -15.48 -12.67 9.36
N ASN A 47 -14.96 -13.62 10.15
CA ASN A 47 -15.12 -15.04 9.94
C ASN A 47 -16.60 -15.29 9.65
N SER A 48 -16.92 -15.56 8.39
CA SER A 48 -18.24 -16.05 8.03
C SER A 48 -18.25 -17.52 8.45
N ASP A 49 -19.20 -17.86 9.32
CA ASP A 49 -19.48 -19.19 9.87
C ASP A 49 -19.32 -20.32 8.82
#